data_AF-A0A7G6VYB9-F1
#
_entry.id   AF-A0A7G6VYB9-F1
#
_cell.length_a   1.000
_cell.length_b   1.000
_cell.length_c   1.000
_cell.angle_alpha   90.00
_cell.angle_beta   90.00
_cell.angle_gamma   90.00
#
_symmetry.space_group_name_H-M   'P 1'
#
loop_
_entity.id
_entity.type
_entity.pdbx_description
1 polymer ?
#
loop_
_entity_poly.entity_id
_entity_poly.type
_entity_poly.pdbx_seq_one_letter_code
_entity_poly.pdbx_strand_id
1 'polypeptide(L)'
;MVSAVTALTMARLQDSGDPRHGVELTELFITDMDGQLREEGVGDLMVGKHIGKLVSALGGRISAYREGLESDDPAVLDEAVRRNVTLLDGASPGPVAQRLRGLWADLAATPMDQLLQGKVAR
;
A
#
# COMPACT_ATOMS: atom_id res chain seq x y z
N MET A 1 7.49 0.19 -4.65
CA MET A 1 7.90 -0.09 -3.25
C MET A 1 7.13 0.77 -2.25
N VAL A 2 7.11 2.11 -2.37
CA VAL A 2 6.35 3.00 -1.47
C VAL A 2 4.85 2.66 -1.44
N SER A 3 4.22 2.44 -2.59
CA SER A 3 2.79 2.10 -2.70
C SER A 3 2.39 0.81 -1.98
N ALA A 4 3.30 -0.17 -1.86
CA ALA A 4 3.02 -1.41 -1.13
C ALA A 4 3.03 -1.20 0.37
N VAL A 5 4.01 -0.43 0.87
CA VAL A 5 4.09 -0.04 2.28
C VAL A 5 2.90 0.83 2.66
N THR A 6 2.57 1.85 1.84
CA THR A 6 1.38 2.69 2.05
C THR A 6 0.11 1.85 2.08
N ALA A 7 -0.06 0.88 1.17
CA ALA A 7 -1.23 0.02 1.17
C ALA A 7 -1.36 -0.81 2.47
N LEU A 8 -0.27 -1.38 2.98
CA LEU A 8 -0.28 -2.13 4.23
C LEU A 8 -0.57 -1.24 5.45
N THR A 9 0.05 -0.07 5.51
CA THR A 9 -0.22 0.90 6.59
C THR A 9 -1.66 1.37 6.54
N MET A 10 -2.20 1.68 5.35
CA MET A 10 -3.61 2.04 5.17
C MET A 10 -4.54 0.92 5.58
N ALA A 11 -4.25 -0.33 5.22
CA ALA A 11 -5.01 -1.49 5.70
C ALA A 11 -5.00 -1.51 7.24
N ARG A 12 -3.83 -1.43 7.88
CA ARG A 12 -3.71 -1.44 9.34
C ARG A 12 -4.51 -0.31 10.00
N LEU A 13 -4.48 0.90 9.44
CA LEU A 13 -5.22 2.06 9.97
C LEU A 13 -6.74 1.88 9.87
N GLN A 14 -7.25 1.17 8.85
CA GLN A 14 -8.67 0.83 8.73
C GLN A 14 -9.17 -0.04 9.89
N ASP A 15 -8.29 -0.86 10.48
CA ASP A 15 -8.64 -1.69 11.65
C ASP A 15 -8.93 -0.85 12.91
N SER A 16 -8.62 0.46 12.90
CA SER A 16 -9.02 1.37 13.98
C SER A 16 -10.53 1.61 14.05
N GLY A 17 -11.26 1.34 12.96
CA GLY A 17 -12.69 1.66 12.83
C GLY A 17 -12.99 3.15 12.60
N ASP A 18 -11.99 4.04 12.65
CA ASP A 18 -12.15 5.46 12.32
C ASP A 18 -11.51 5.76 10.96
N PRO A 19 -12.29 6.07 9.92
CA PRO A 19 -11.77 6.34 8.58
C PRO A 19 -10.84 7.55 8.54
N ARG A 20 -10.94 8.49 9.51
CA ARG A 20 -10.11 9.70 9.55
C ARG A 20 -8.63 9.38 9.74
N HIS A 21 -8.30 8.25 10.37
CA HIS A 21 -6.92 7.85 10.62
C HIS A 21 -6.11 7.56 9.35
N GLY A 22 -6.75 7.28 8.21
CA GLY A 22 -6.08 7.05 6.93
C GLY A 22 -6.08 8.26 5.99
N VAL A 23 -6.81 9.34 6.31
CA VAL A 23 -7.05 10.46 5.40
C VAL A 23 -5.75 11.20 5.10
N GLU A 24 -5.04 11.65 6.13
CA GLU A 24 -3.81 12.43 5.97
C GLU A 24 -2.73 11.65 5.20
N LEU A 25 -2.57 10.36 5.49
CA LEU A 25 -1.63 9.51 4.74
C LEU A 25 -2.03 9.36 3.27
N THR A 26 -3.33 9.27 2.97
CA THR A 26 -3.82 9.21 1.59
C THR A 26 -3.61 10.53 0.86
N GLU A 27 -3.88 11.66 1.52
CA GLU A 27 -3.65 13.00 0.96
C GLU A 27 -2.17 13.22 0.65
N LEU A 28 -1.27 12.92 1.59
CA LEU A 28 0.18 12.99 1.38
C LEU A 28 0.63 12.11 0.21
N PHE A 29 0.11 10.89 0.10
CA PHE A 29 0.40 10.02 -1.03
C PHE A 29 -0.09 10.62 -2.36
N ILE A 30 -1.30 11.19 -2.40
CA ILE A 30 -1.83 11.84 -3.61
C ILE A 30 -1.01 13.07 -3.98
N THR A 31 -0.62 13.89 -3.01
CA THR A 31 0.20 15.09 -3.23
C THR A 31 1.57 14.74 -3.81
N ASP A 32 2.23 13.71 -3.29
CA ASP A 32 3.51 13.21 -3.84
C ASP A 32 3.34 12.73 -5.29
N MET A 33 2.30 11.94 -5.57
CA MET A 33 2.04 11.44 -6.92
C MET A 33 1.64 12.53 -7.91
N ASP A 34 0.89 13.56 -7.49
CA ASP A 34 0.54 14.70 -8.35
C ASP A 34 1.80 15.46 -8.80
N GLY A 35 2.73 15.70 -7.87
CA GLY A 35 4.02 16.29 -8.18
C GLY A 35 4.80 15.48 -9.21
N GLN A 36 4.93 14.17 -8.98
CA GLN A 36 5.64 13.26 -9.89
C GLN A 36 5.02 13.20 -11.29
N LEU A 37 3.69 13.12 -11.40
CA LEU A 37 3.00 13.12 -12.70
C LEU A 37 3.28 14.39 -13.50
N ARG A 38 3.31 15.55 -12.81
CA ARG A 38 3.58 16.83 -13.45
C ARG A 38 5.03 16.95 -13.90
N GLU A 39 5.96 16.43 -13.11
CA GLU A 39 7.38 16.32 -13.48
C GLU A 39 7.59 15.41 -14.70
N GLU A 40 6.79 14.34 -14.82
CA GLU A 40 6.74 13.46 -16.00
C GLU A 40 6.05 14.10 -17.23
N GLY A 41 5.57 15.34 -17.11
CA GLY A 41 4.98 16.12 -18.20
C GLY A 41 3.47 15.91 -18.39
N VAL A 42 2.77 15.32 -17.41
CA VAL A 42 1.31 15.23 -17.45
C VAL A 42 0.68 16.61 -17.24
N GLY A 43 -0.02 17.11 -18.26
CA GLY A 43 -0.68 18.41 -18.21
C GLY A 43 -1.94 18.44 -17.33
N ASP A 44 -2.33 19.64 -16.91
CA ASP A 44 -3.47 19.91 -16.00
C ASP A 44 -4.79 19.26 -16.42
N LEU A 45 -5.05 19.18 -17.72
CA LEU A 45 -6.29 18.59 -18.25
C LEU A 45 -6.38 17.09 -17.98
N MET A 46 -5.25 16.40 -17.87
CA MET A 46 -5.20 14.95 -17.71
C MET A 46 -4.89 14.52 -16.28
N VAL A 47 -4.25 15.37 -15.48
CA VAL A 47 -3.73 15.00 -14.16
C VAL A 47 -4.80 14.39 -13.24
N GLY A 48 -6.00 14.97 -13.19
CA GLY A 48 -7.10 14.45 -12.37
C GLY A 48 -7.52 13.01 -12.76
N LYS A 49 -7.46 12.67 -14.06
CA LYS A 49 -7.73 11.30 -14.53
C LYS A 49 -6.63 10.33 -14.09
N HIS A 50 -5.38 10.77 -14.07
CA HIS A 50 -4.25 9.96 -13.58
C HIS A 50 -4.35 9.75 -12.07
N ILE A 51 -4.65 10.80 -11.29
CA ILE A 51 -4.91 10.70 -9.84
C ILE A 51 -6.04 9.71 -9.55
N GLY A 52 -7.18 9.81 -10.26
CA GLY A 52 -8.29 8.88 -10.08
C GLY A 52 -7.89 7.41 -10.31
N LYS A 53 -7.05 7.14 -11.33
CA LYS A 53 -6.50 5.79 -11.57
C LYS A 53 -5.55 5.35 -10.46
N LEU A 54 -4.71 6.26 -9.94
CA LEU A 54 -3.77 5.96 -8.87
C LEU A 54 -4.48 5.60 -7.57
N VAL A 55 -5.50 6.37 -7.19
CA VAL A 55 -6.34 6.09 -6.01
C VAL A 55 -7.06 4.75 -6.17
N SER A 56 -7.64 4.48 -7.34
CA SER A 56 -8.26 3.19 -7.66
C SER A 56 -7.26 2.03 -7.53
N ALA A 57 -6.04 2.19 -8.06
CA ALA A 57 -4.98 1.19 -7.96
C ALA A 57 -4.47 1.01 -6.51
N LEU A 58 -4.40 2.07 -5.71
CA LEU A 58 -4.06 1.98 -4.28
C LEU A 58 -5.13 1.19 -3.52
N GLY A 59 -6.42 1.50 -3.73
CA GLY A 59 -7.53 0.74 -3.14
C GLY A 59 -7.47 -0.74 -3.50
N GLY A 60 -7.23 -1.08 -4.78
CA GLY A 60 -7.06 -2.46 -5.22
C GLY A 60 -5.89 -3.19 -4.55
N ARG A 61 -4.77 -2.48 -4.32
CA ARG A 61 -3.62 -3.02 -3.57
C ARG A 61 -3.95 -3.30 -2.10
N ILE A 62 -4.65 -2.36 -1.45
CA ILE A 62 -5.08 -2.52 -0.05
C ILE A 62 -5.89 -3.82 0.10
N SER A 63 -6.90 -4.01 -0.77
CA SER A 63 -7.73 -5.22 -0.73
C SER A 63 -6.94 -6.49 -1.03
N ALA A 64 -6.15 -6.51 -2.10
CA ALA A 64 -5.42 -7.71 -2.52
C ALA A 64 -4.35 -8.15 -1.50
N TYR A 65 -3.64 -7.19 -0.89
CA TYR A 65 -2.66 -7.53 0.14
C TYR A 65 -3.31 -7.97 1.44
N ARG A 66 -4.40 -7.32 1.87
CA ARG A 66 -5.16 -7.76 3.04
C ARG A 66 -5.64 -9.21 2.87
N GLU A 67 -6.30 -9.50 1.76
CA GLU A 67 -6.76 -10.86 1.42
C GLU A 67 -5.61 -11.87 1.44
N GLY A 68 -4.48 -11.55 0.81
CA GLY A 68 -3.31 -12.43 0.81
C GLY A 68 -2.65 -12.62 2.18
N LEU A 69 -2.74 -11.64 3.07
CA LEU A 69 -2.19 -11.70 4.43
C LEU A 69 -3.11 -12.43 5.42
N GLU A 70 -4.41 -12.39 5.20
CA GLU A 70 -5.42 -13.07 6.03
C GLU A 70 -5.70 -14.51 5.54
N SER A 71 -5.30 -14.86 4.32
CA SER A 71 -5.45 -16.20 3.74
C SER A 71 -4.47 -17.23 4.34
N ASP A 72 -4.96 -18.45 4.57
CA ASP A 72 -4.15 -19.61 4.94
C ASP A 72 -3.34 -20.18 3.75
N ASP A 73 -3.69 -19.82 2.51
CA ASP A 73 -2.96 -20.21 1.30
C ASP A 73 -1.89 -19.16 0.94
N PRO A 74 -0.58 -19.48 1.07
CA PRO A 74 0.50 -18.56 0.73
C PRO A 74 0.50 -18.08 -0.72
N ALA A 75 -0.11 -18.84 -1.64
CA ALA A 75 -0.16 -18.51 -3.05
C ALA A 75 -0.98 -17.24 -3.33
N VAL A 76 -1.94 -16.90 -2.48
CA VAL A 76 -2.79 -15.70 -2.63
C VAL A 76 -1.95 -14.43 -2.50
N LEU A 77 -1.09 -14.33 -1.49
CA LEU A 77 -0.19 -13.19 -1.35
C LEU A 77 0.88 -13.15 -2.45
N ASP A 78 1.41 -14.30 -2.84
CA ASP A 78 2.39 -14.39 -3.92
C ASP A 78 1.81 -13.88 -5.24
N GLU A 79 0.54 -14.17 -5.53
CA GLU A 79 -0.16 -13.65 -6.69
C GLU A 79 -0.47 -12.15 -6.58
N ALA A 80 -0.90 -11.70 -5.40
CA ALA A 80 -1.08 -10.26 -5.15
C ALA A 80 0.23 -9.49 -5.37
N VAL A 81 1.38 -10.05 -4.97
CA VAL A 81 2.71 -9.49 -5.25
C VAL A 81 3.00 -9.50 -6.74
N ARG A 82 2.83 -10.63 -7.45
CA ARG A 82 3.06 -10.72 -8.90
C ARG A 82 2.29 -9.66 -9.68
N ARG A 83 1.03 -9.41 -9.31
CA ARG A 83 0.18 -8.43 -9.97
C ARG A 83 0.59 -6.97 -9.70
N ASN A 84 1.21 -6.69 -8.55
CA ASN A 84 1.41 -5.32 -8.06
C ASN A 84 2.87 -4.87 -7.99
N VAL A 85 3.81 -5.78 -8.19
CA VAL A 85 5.25 -5.51 -8.15
C VAL A 85 5.87 -5.94 -9.47
N THR A 86 6.56 -5.02 -10.13
CA THR A 86 7.38 -5.35 -11.30
C THR A 86 8.57 -6.19 -10.83
N LEU A 87 8.54 -7.48 -11.13
CA LEU A 87 9.63 -8.41 -10.85
C LEU A 87 10.53 -8.55 -12.08
N LEU A 88 11.77 -8.98 -11.86
CA LEU A 88 12.63 -9.41 -12.96
C LEU A 88 12.08 -10.71 -13.59
N ASP A 89 12.40 -10.93 -14.86
CA ASP A 89 11.97 -12.14 -15.56
C ASP A 89 12.42 -13.42 -14.84
N GLY A 90 11.47 -14.32 -14.60
CA GLY A 90 11.72 -15.58 -13.87
C GLY A 90 11.92 -15.43 -12.35
N ALA A 91 11.86 -14.22 -11.80
CA ALA A 91 11.98 -14.03 -10.36
C ALA A 91 10.71 -14.47 -9.61
N SER A 92 10.91 -15.10 -8.45
CA SER A 92 9.82 -15.50 -7.56
C SER A 92 9.29 -14.30 -6.75
N PRO A 93 7.97 -14.18 -6.53
CA PRO A 93 7.40 -13.17 -5.63
C PRO A 93 7.66 -13.47 -4.14
N GLY A 94 8.01 -14.71 -3.80
CA GLY A 94 8.10 -15.20 -2.42
C GLY A 94 8.94 -14.32 -1.48
N PRO A 95 10.14 -13.86 -1.87
CA PRO A 95 10.93 -12.95 -1.03
C PRO A 95 10.23 -11.63 -0.72
N VAL A 96 9.50 -11.05 -1.69
CA VAL A 96 8.73 -9.82 -1.47
C VAL A 96 7.51 -10.11 -0.59
N ALA A 97 6.78 -11.20 -0.85
CA ALA A 97 5.67 -11.63 -0.01
C ALA A 97 6.10 -11.85 1.44
N GLN A 98 7.26 -12.47 1.67
CA GLN A 98 7.85 -12.65 3.01
C GLN A 98 8.12 -11.30 3.69
N ARG A 99 8.66 -10.31 2.97
CA ARG A 99 8.89 -8.96 3.50
C ARG A 99 7.58 -8.24 3.84
N LEU A 100 6.55 -8.39 3.01
CA LEU A 100 5.22 -7.84 3.28
C LEU A 100 4.58 -8.48 4.52
N ARG A 101 4.71 -9.80 4.71
CA ARG A 101 4.26 -10.49 5.93
C ARG A 101 4.97 -9.97 7.18
N GLY A 102 6.29 -9.80 7.11
CA GLY A 102 7.07 -9.24 8.22
C GLY A 102 6.60 -7.85 8.61
N LEU A 103 6.49 -6.95 7.63
CA LEU A 103 5.98 -5.60 7.88
C LEU A 103 4.55 -5.59 8.42
N TRP A 104 3.67 -6.46 7.91
CA TRP A 104 2.32 -6.60 8.43
C TRP A 104 2.32 -7.03 9.90
N ALA A 105 3.17 -7.98 10.28
CA ALA A 105 3.32 -8.41 11.66
C ALA A 105 3.80 -7.26 12.57
N ASP A 106 4.79 -6.48 12.13
CA ASP A 106 5.30 -5.32 12.89
C ASP A 106 4.21 -4.24 13.08
N LEU A 107 3.45 -3.96 12.02
CA LEU A 107 2.31 -3.04 12.05
C LEU A 107 1.19 -3.55 12.97
N ALA A 108 0.88 -4.85 12.93
CA ALA A 108 -0.14 -5.48 13.76
C ALA A 108 0.26 -5.50 15.24
N ALA A 109 1.54 -5.72 15.54
CA ALA A 109 2.08 -5.69 16.90
C ALA A 109 2.15 -4.28 17.49
N THR A 110 2.17 -3.23 16.65
CA THR A 110 2.19 -1.84 17.08
C THR A 110 0.79 -1.39 17.54
N PRO A 111 0.63 -0.89 18.78
CA PRO A 111 -0.63 -0.31 19.24
C PRO A 111 -1.08 0.87 18.37
N MET A 112 -2.39 0.99 18.14
CA MET A 112 -2.94 1.99 17.20
C MET A 112 -2.56 3.43 17.59
N ASP A 113 -2.59 3.77 18.88
CA ASP A 113 -2.21 5.09 19.38
C ASP A 113 -0.73 5.43 19.12
N GLN A 114 0.15 4.43 19.16
CA GLN A 114 1.56 4.58 18.80
C GLN A 114 1.75 4.70 17.29
N LEU A 115 1.02 3.89 16.51
CA LEU A 115 1.07 3.94 15.05
C LEU A 115 0.62 5.30 14.52
N LEU A 116 -0.44 5.88 15.09
CA LEU A 116 -0.92 7.23 14.77
C LEU A 116 0.08 8.33 15.14
N GLN A 117 0.99 8.06 16.08
CA GLN A 117 2.10 8.95 16.41
C GLN A 117 3.35 8.68 15.54
N GLY A 118 3.25 7.83 14.52
CA GLY A 118 4.36 7.46 13.65
C GLY A 118 5.41 6.53 14.29
N LYS A 119 5.10 5.92 15.45
CA LYS A 119 5.98 4.98 16.13
C LYS A 119 5.70 3.57 15.62
N VAL A 120 6.54 3.07 14.73
CA VAL A 120 6.43 1.70 14.18
C VAL A 120 7.54 0.83 14.77
N ALA A 121 7.17 -0.34 15.30
CA ALA A 121 8.16 -1.33 15.75
C ALA A 121 9.07 -1.74 14.58
N ARG A 122 10.39 -1.82 14.82
CA ARG A 122 11.39 -2.29 13.85
C ARG A 122 12.43 -3.16 14.54
#